data_AF-A0A3Q9GI68-F1
#
_entry.id   AF-A0A3Q9GI68-F1
#
_cell.length_a   1.000
_cell.length_b   1.000
_cell.length_c   1.000
_cell.angle_alpha   90.00
_cell.angle_beta   90.00
_cell.angle_gamma   90.00
#
_symmetry.space_group_name_H-M   'P 1'
#
loop_
_entity.id
_entity.type
_entity.pdbx_description
1 polymer ?
#
loop_
_entity_poly.entity_id
_entity_poly.type
_entity_poly.pdbx_seq_one_letter_code
_entity_poly.pdbx_strand_id
1 'polypeptide(L)'
;MDTNDAPKARLAEHLHELDPFSAALHRDAAPLLGHAMLDLLEEAGLGPEDIDAVGGVGPLALAISTGILHAAASRGQYLDAFSIEGGAIAGPTIVGRRVVIVDYWDAQGAAERAKMEGADVRGMAVVVGESGLRLYAPSDVAREAQ
;
A
#
# COMPACT_ATOMS: atom_id res chain seq x y z
N MET A 1 18.28 -18.99 3.90
CA MET A 1 17.69 -17.65 3.79
C MET A 1 17.27 -17.52 2.35
N ASP A 2 15.97 -17.42 2.12
CA ASP A 2 15.44 -17.25 0.77
C ASP A 2 15.97 -15.93 0.21
N THR A 3 16.42 -15.92 -1.04
CA THR A 3 16.97 -14.71 -1.68
C THR A 3 15.91 -13.60 -1.81
N ASN A 4 14.63 -13.93 -1.70
CA ASN A 4 13.52 -12.98 -1.67
C ASN A 4 13.35 -12.23 -0.32
N ASP A 5 13.99 -12.68 0.77
CA ASP A 5 13.85 -12.00 2.09
C ASP A 5 14.79 -10.80 2.27
N ALA A 6 15.82 -10.67 1.42
CA ALA A 6 16.84 -9.64 1.59
C ALA A 6 16.30 -8.19 1.55
N PRO A 7 15.32 -7.83 0.69
CA PRO A 7 14.73 -6.49 0.70
C PRO A 7 13.87 -6.23 1.95
N LYS A 8 13.05 -7.21 2.36
CA LYS A 8 12.18 -7.10 3.55
C LYS A 8 13.02 -6.93 4.84
N ALA A 9 14.12 -7.67 4.94
CA ALA A 9 15.05 -7.56 6.08
C ALA A 9 15.75 -6.20 6.15
N ARG A 10 16.25 -5.67 5.02
CA ARG A 10 16.87 -4.33 4.98
C ARG A 10 15.88 -3.20 5.22
N LEU A 11 14.64 -3.35 4.77
CA LEU A 11 13.58 -2.40 5.07
C LEU A 11 13.30 -2.36 6.58
N ALA A 12 13.26 -3.51 7.25
CA ALA A 12 13.02 -3.58 8.69
C ALA A 12 14.05 -2.80 9.51
N GLU A 13 15.33 -2.81 9.10
CA GLU A 13 16.38 -1.99 9.74
C GLU A 13 16.03 -0.49 9.68
N HIS A 14 15.55 0.00 8.53
CA HIS A 14 15.18 1.41 8.36
C HIS A 14 13.87 1.78 9.08
N LEU A 15 12.88 0.88 9.11
CA LEU A 15 11.60 1.12 9.81
C LEU A 15 11.76 1.23 11.33
N HIS A 16 12.84 0.68 11.89
CA HIS A 16 13.15 0.79 13.32
C HIS A 16 13.79 2.15 13.68
N GLU A 17 14.48 2.79 12.74
CA GLU A 17 15.25 4.03 13.00
C GLU A 17 14.52 5.30 12.57
N LEU A 18 13.61 5.21 11.60
CA LEU A 18 12.96 6.35 10.95
C LEU A 18 11.48 6.44 11.30
N ASP A 19 10.98 7.66 11.48
CA ASP A 19 9.54 7.89 11.47
C ASP A 19 8.93 7.56 10.08
N PRO A 20 7.61 7.34 9.98
CA PRO A 20 6.97 6.88 8.74
C PRO A 20 7.21 7.76 7.53
N PHE A 21 7.19 9.09 7.69
CA PHE A 21 7.46 10.01 6.58
C PHE A 21 8.93 9.96 6.18
N SER A 22 9.83 9.94 7.16
CA SER A 22 11.26 9.78 6.89
C SER A 22 11.54 8.47 6.16
N ALA A 23 10.94 7.35 6.58
CA ALA A 23 11.09 6.06 5.91
C ALA A 23 10.56 6.08 4.46
N ALA A 24 9.35 6.60 4.24
CA ALA A 24 8.71 6.66 2.92
C ALA A 24 9.40 7.64 1.95
N LEU A 25 10.26 8.54 2.44
CA LEU A 25 10.99 9.53 1.64
C LEU A 25 12.52 9.35 1.71
N HIS A 26 13.02 8.35 2.43
CA HIS A 26 14.45 8.08 2.53
C HIS A 26 14.95 7.39 1.26
N ARG A 27 16.08 7.87 0.72
CA ARG A 27 16.69 7.38 -0.53
C ARG A 27 16.86 5.86 -0.62
N ASP A 28 17.16 5.21 0.52
CA ASP A 28 17.45 3.78 0.55
C ASP A 28 16.23 2.97 1.02
N ALA A 29 15.34 3.55 1.83
CA ALA A 29 14.20 2.83 2.38
C ALA A 29 12.97 2.90 1.47
N ALA A 30 12.71 4.04 0.82
CA ALA A 30 11.53 4.23 -0.02
C ALA A 30 11.44 3.25 -1.20
N PRO A 31 12.52 2.96 -1.95
CA PRO A 31 12.47 1.95 -3.00
C PRO A 31 12.20 0.55 -2.44
N LEU A 32 12.82 0.20 -1.31
CA LEU A 32 12.62 -1.09 -0.64
C LEU A 32 11.17 -1.24 -0.16
N LEU A 33 10.58 -0.18 0.38
CA LEU A 33 9.19 -0.14 0.82
C LEU A 33 8.24 -0.45 -0.34
N GLY A 34 8.45 0.20 -1.50
CA GLY A 34 7.65 -0.05 -2.70
C GLY A 34 7.73 -1.51 -3.17
N HIS A 35 8.95 -2.05 -3.27
CA HIS A 35 9.16 -3.44 -3.68
C HIS A 35 8.58 -4.45 -2.69
N ALA A 36 8.83 -4.27 -1.39
CA ALA A 36 8.34 -5.18 -0.36
C ALA A 36 6.80 -5.17 -0.26
N MET A 37 6.17 -4.01 -0.41
CA MET A 37 4.72 -3.88 -0.47
C MET A 37 4.15 -4.53 -1.74
N LEU A 38 4.80 -4.37 -2.90
CA LEU A 38 4.37 -5.05 -4.12
C LEU A 38 4.47 -6.57 -3.99
N ASP A 39 5.60 -7.09 -3.48
CA ASP A 39 5.78 -8.53 -3.24
C ASP A 39 4.69 -9.08 -2.31
N LEU A 40 4.39 -8.33 -1.25
CA LEU A 40 3.33 -8.67 -0.32
C LEU A 40 1.96 -8.77 -1.00
N LEU A 41 1.63 -7.82 -1.89
CA LEU A 41 0.39 -7.85 -2.66
C LEU A 41 0.32 -9.05 -3.60
N GLU A 42 1.41 -9.35 -4.32
CA GLU A 42 1.50 -10.50 -5.21
C GLU A 42 1.36 -11.83 -4.46
N GLU A 43 2.04 -11.98 -3.32
CA GLU A 43 1.95 -13.16 -2.43
C GLU A 43 0.51 -13.42 -1.95
N ALA A 44 -0.30 -12.36 -1.84
CA ALA A 44 -1.70 -12.45 -1.42
C ALA A 44 -2.71 -12.55 -2.56
N GLY A 45 -2.27 -12.65 -3.83
CA GLY A 45 -3.16 -12.66 -4.99
C GLY A 45 -3.85 -11.32 -5.24
N LEU A 46 -3.18 -10.22 -4.88
CA LEU A 46 -3.59 -8.84 -5.10
C LEU A 46 -2.53 -8.10 -5.95
N GLY A 47 -1.81 -8.82 -6.79
CA GLY A 47 -0.79 -8.24 -7.68
C GLY A 47 -1.39 -7.42 -8.83
N PRO A 48 -0.56 -6.79 -9.67
CA PRO A 48 -1.01 -5.93 -10.77
C PRO A 48 -1.91 -6.59 -11.84
N GLU A 49 -2.07 -7.92 -11.85
CA GLU A 49 -3.06 -8.62 -12.69
C GLU A 49 -4.46 -8.62 -12.05
N ASP A 50 -4.51 -8.60 -10.72
CA ASP A 50 -5.72 -8.72 -9.90
C ASP A 50 -6.30 -7.37 -9.46
N ILE A 51 -5.48 -6.32 -9.45
CA ILE A 51 -5.86 -4.97 -9.05
C ILE A 51 -5.41 -3.94 -10.10
N ASP A 52 -6.14 -2.83 -10.17
CA ASP A 52 -5.90 -1.78 -11.15
C ASP A 52 -5.18 -0.57 -10.54
N ALA A 53 -5.32 -0.34 -9.22
CA ALA A 53 -4.67 0.78 -8.54
C ALA A 53 -4.44 0.54 -7.03
N VAL A 54 -3.49 1.27 -6.46
CA VAL A 54 -3.23 1.36 -5.01
C VAL A 54 -3.33 2.81 -4.53
N GLY A 55 -3.82 3.04 -3.32
CA GLY A 55 -4.02 4.40 -2.83
C GLY A 55 -4.52 4.48 -1.41
N GLY A 56 -4.59 5.68 -0.85
CA GLY A 56 -5.12 5.88 0.50
C GLY A 56 -5.35 7.36 0.79
N VAL A 57 -5.53 7.70 2.05
CA VAL A 57 -5.83 9.09 2.46
C VAL A 57 -4.54 9.82 2.81
N GLY A 58 -4.31 10.95 2.14
CA GLY A 58 -3.27 11.89 2.51
C GLY A 58 -1.84 11.53 2.06
N PRO A 59 -0.86 12.36 2.45
CA PRO A 59 0.45 12.39 1.80
C PRO A 59 1.32 11.17 2.09
N LEU A 60 1.17 10.53 3.26
CA LEU A 60 1.94 9.32 3.57
C LEU A 60 1.48 8.14 2.71
N ALA A 61 0.16 7.91 2.62
CA ALA A 61 -0.40 6.88 1.76
C ALA A 61 -0.04 7.11 0.29
N LEU A 62 -0.02 8.37 -0.17
CA LEU A 62 0.47 8.72 -1.50
C LEU A 62 1.94 8.34 -1.70
N ALA A 63 2.83 8.63 -0.74
CA ALA A 63 4.24 8.27 -0.83
C ALA A 63 4.45 6.73 -0.89
N ILE A 64 3.68 5.98 -0.11
CA ILE A 64 3.71 4.51 -0.17
C ILE A 64 3.19 4.02 -1.53
N SER A 65 2.06 4.56 -2.00
CA SER A 65 1.42 4.18 -3.26
C SER A 65 2.31 4.45 -4.47
N THR A 66 3.00 5.58 -4.50
CA THR A 66 3.96 5.89 -5.59
C THR A 66 5.17 4.98 -5.54
N GLY A 67 5.64 4.59 -4.35
CA GLY A 67 6.66 3.55 -4.19
C GLY A 67 6.24 2.22 -4.82
N ILE A 68 5.02 1.74 -4.53
CA ILE A 68 4.48 0.50 -5.10
C ILE A 68 4.31 0.63 -6.63
N LEU A 69 3.78 1.76 -7.11
CA LEU A 69 3.65 2.04 -8.55
C LEU A 69 5.01 1.96 -9.25
N HIS A 70 6.05 2.58 -8.69
CA HIS A 70 7.39 2.55 -9.28
C HIS A 70 8.01 1.14 -9.23
N ALA A 71 7.75 0.39 -8.16
CA ALA A 71 8.16 -1.02 -8.07
C ALA A 71 7.49 -1.86 -9.18
N ALA A 72 6.18 -1.69 -9.42
CA ALA A 72 5.46 -2.40 -10.48
C ALA A 72 5.98 -2.00 -11.86
N ALA A 73 6.15 -0.69 -12.10
CA ALA A 73 6.69 -0.18 -13.36
C ALA A 73 8.11 -0.72 -13.65
N SER A 74 8.95 -0.86 -12.61
CA SER A 74 10.30 -1.45 -12.76
C SER A 74 10.29 -2.92 -13.19
N ARG A 75 9.17 -3.62 -12.95
CA ARG A 75 8.91 -5.02 -13.37
C ARG A 75 8.15 -5.10 -14.69
N GLY A 76 7.86 -3.97 -15.34
CA GLY A 76 7.04 -3.90 -16.55
C GLY A 76 5.55 -4.16 -16.32
N GLN A 77 5.10 -4.10 -15.06
CA GLN A 77 3.70 -4.26 -14.68
C GLN A 77 2.99 -2.90 -14.65
N TYR A 78 1.67 -2.91 -14.85
CA TYR A 78 0.85 -1.71 -14.84
C TYR A 78 0.04 -1.64 -13.55
N LEU A 79 0.28 -0.62 -12.73
CA LEU A 79 -0.48 -0.37 -11.51
C LEU A 79 -0.55 1.14 -11.27
N ASP A 80 -1.76 1.69 -11.23
CA ASP A 80 -1.94 3.12 -10.96
C ASP A 80 -1.83 3.42 -9.46
N ALA A 81 -1.50 4.67 -9.13
CA ALA A 81 -1.54 5.19 -7.76
C ALA A 81 -2.58 6.31 -7.66
N PHE A 82 -3.28 6.39 -6.53
CA PHE A 82 -4.20 7.48 -6.22
C PHE A 82 -4.07 7.96 -4.77
N SER A 83 -4.58 9.16 -4.51
CA SER A 83 -4.74 9.70 -3.15
C SER A 83 -6.17 10.22 -2.98
N ILE A 84 -6.70 10.07 -1.77
CA ILE A 84 -7.97 10.67 -1.35
C ILE A 84 -7.63 11.91 -0.52
N GLU A 85 -7.96 13.09 -1.04
CA GLU A 85 -7.66 14.38 -0.41
C GLU A 85 -8.92 15.23 -0.27
N GLY A 86 -9.26 15.59 0.97
CA GLY A 86 -10.31 16.56 1.27
C GLY A 86 -11.69 16.23 0.70
N GLY A 87 -11.91 15.04 0.17
CA GLY A 87 -13.15 14.77 -0.56
C GLY A 87 -13.01 14.23 -1.97
N ALA A 88 -11.82 14.24 -2.54
CA ALA A 88 -11.64 14.01 -3.96
C ALA A 88 -10.51 13.03 -4.23
N ILE A 89 -10.59 12.36 -5.38
CA ILE A 89 -9.52 11.53 -5.90
C ILE A 89 -8.52 12.40 -6.64
N ALA A 90 -7.26 12.35 -6.20
CA ALA A 90 -6.12 12.85 -6.93
C ALA A 90 -5.45 11.67 -7.67
N GLY A 91 -5.34 11.80 -8.99
CA GLY A 91 -4.82 10.74 -9.87
C GLY A 91 -5.89 10.20 -10.84
N PRO A 92 -5.64 9.03 -11.45
CA PRO A 92 -6.63 8.33 -12.27
C PRO A 92 -7.92 8.05 -11.49
N THR A 93 -9.05 8.01 -12.18
CA THR A 93 -10.32 7.61 -11.56
C THR A 93 -10.22 6.20 -10.98
N ILE A 94 -10.94 5.96 -9.88
CA ILE A 94 -11.07 4.65 -9.22
C ILE A 94 -12.47 4.04 -9.36
N VAL A 95 -13.41 4.74 -10.03
CA VAL A 95 -14.79 4.27 -10.21
C VAL A 95 -14.80 2.94 -10.99
N GLY A 96 -15.36 1.90 -10.39
CA GLY A 96 -15.47 0.55 -10.97
C GLY A 96 -14.14 -0.20 -11.05
N ARG A 97 -13.07 0.33 -10.46
CA ARG A 97 -11.73 -0.27 -10.49
C ARG A 97 -11.47 -1.09 -9.25
N ARG A 98 -10.70 -2.16 -9.42
CA ARG A 98 -10.22 -3.03 -8.35
C ARG A 98 -9.06 -2.33 -7.66
N VAL A 99 -9.21 -1.97 -6.39
CA VAL A 99 -8.19 -1.20 -5.67
C VAL A 99 -7.77 -1.86 -4.37
N VAL A 100 -6.53 -1.63 -3.97
CA VAL A 100 -6.05 -1.91 -2.61
C VAL A 100 -5.75 -0.61 -1.90
N ILE A 101 -6.19 -0.52 -0.66
CA ILE A 101 -5.99 0.65 0.18
C ILE A 101 -4.71 0.49 0.97
N VAL A 102 -3.87 1.51 0.97
CA VAL A 102 -2.59 1.51 1.69
C VAL A 102 -2.56 2.56 2.78
N ASP A 103 -1.98 2.20 3.93
CA ASP A 103 -1.72 3.12 5.05
C ASP A 103 -0.52 2.62 5.87
N TYR A 104 -0.15 3.34 6.94
CA TYR A 104 0.83 2.88 7.93
C TYR A 104 0.12 2.32 9.18
N TRP A 105 -1.02 2.89 9.59
CA TRP A 105 -1.69 2.45 10.83
C TRP A 105 -3.04 1.81 10.59
N ASP A 106 -3.94 2.53 9.93
CA ASP A 106 -5.32 2.12 9.73
C ASP A 106 -5.81 2.58 8.37
N ALA A 107 -6.18 1.62 7.53
CA ALA A 107 -6.69 1.84 6.19
C ALA A 107 -8.22 1.85 6.12
N GLN A 108 -8.92 1.61 7.25
CA GLN A 108 -10.36 1.36 7.24
C GLN A 108 -11.19 2.57 6.79
N GLY A 109 -10.90 3.74 7.34
CA GLY A 109 -11.58 4.98 6.94
C GLY A 109 -11.35 5.33 5.47
N ALA A 110 -10.13 5.08 4.97
CA ALA A 110 -9.77 5.26 3.57
C ALA A 110 -10.49 4.26 2.66
N ALA A 111 -10.69 3.02 3.10
CA ALA A 111 -11.41 2.00 2.35
C ALA A 111 -12.90 2.30 2.22
N GLU A 112 -13.56 2.70 3.30
CA GLU A 112 -14.96 3.14 3.22
C GLU A 112 -15.11 4.34 2.29
N ARG A 113 -14.14 5.26 2.33
CA ARG A 113 -14.16 6.41 1.44
C ARG A 113 -13.98 6.01 -0.04
N ALA A 114 -13.04 5.11 -0.35
CA ALA A 114 -12.84 4.62 -1.71
C ALA A 114 -14.09 3.90 -2.26
N LYS A 115 -14.80 3.13 -1.41
CA LYS A 115 -16.09 2.52 -1.78
C LYS A 115 -17.16 3.57 -2.11
N MET A 116 -17.24 4.66 -1.34
CA MET A 116 -18.17 5.76 -1.61
C MET A 116 -17.88 6.46 -2.95
N GLU A 117 -16.62 6.52 -3.35
CA GLU A 117 -16.18 7.03 -4.66
C GLU A 117 -16.32 5.97 -5.78
N GLY A 118 -16.89 4.79 -5.49
CA GLY A 118 -17.25 3.76 -6.46
C GLY A 118 -16.17 2.73 -6.76
N ALA A 119 -15.12 2.60 -5.94
CA ALA A 119 -14.09 1.58 -6.13
C ALA A 119 -14.52 0.18 -5.63
N ASP A 120 -14.03 -0.88 -6.28
CA ASP A 120 -14.07 -2.26 -5.79
C ASP A 120 -12.85 -2.51 -4.90
N VAL A 121 -13.00 -2.31 -3.58
CA VAL A 121 -11.90 -2.49 -2.63
C VAL A 121 -11.64 -3.98 -2.40
N ARG A 122 -10.49 -4.45 -2.90
CA ARG A 122 -10.06 -5.85 -2.87
C ARG A 122 -9.30 -6.24 -1.60
N GLY A 123 -8.68 -5.27 -0.94
CA GLY A 123 -7.88 -5.50 0.27
C GLY A 123 -7.31 -4.21 0.85
N MET A 124 -6.66 -4.35 2.01
CA MET A 124 -5.93 -3.27 2.67
C MET A 124 -4.53 -3.75 3.04
N ALA A 125 -3.53 -2.91 2.81
CA ALA A 125 -2.14 -3.19 3.10
C ALA A 125 -1.57 -2.09 3.99
N VAL A 126 -1.07 -2.45 5.17
CA VAL A 126 -0.50 -1.46 6.10
C VAL A 126 0.92 -1.78 6.51
N VAL A 127 1.69 -0.72 6.73
CA VAL A 127 3.08 -0.79 7.19
C VAL A 127 3.13 -0.72 8.72
N VAL A 128 3.27 -1.85 9.43
CA VAL A 128 3.13 -1.89 10.89
C VAL A 128 4.47 -1.73 11.62
N GLY A 129 4.95 -0.48 11.70
CA GLY A 129 6.04 -0.08 12.61
C GLY A 129 7.25 -1.03 12.59
N GLU A 130 7.76 -1.37 13.79
CA GLU A 130 8.91 -2.28 13.99
C GLU A 130 8.59 -3.76 13.67
N SER A 131 7.32 -4.10 13.46
CA SER A 131 6.83 -5.48 13.25
C SER A 131 6.80 -5.92 11.79
N GLY A 132 7.11 -5.02 10.85
CA GLY A 132 7.10 -5.28 9.41
C GLY A 132 5.78 -4.92 8.73
N LEU A 133 5.51 -5.55 7.58
CA LEU A 133 4.33 -5.26 6.74
C LEU A 133 3.17 -6.21 7.07
N ARG A 134 1.92 -5.73 7.02
CA ARG A 134 0.72 -6.57 7.21
C ARG A 134 -0.32 -6.33 6.12
N LEU A 135 -1.02 -7.40 5.76
CA LEU A 135 -2.21 -7.37 4.91
C LEU A 135 -3.45 -7.73 5.73
N TYR A 136 -4.55 -7.08 5.40
CA TYR A 136 -5.87 -7.40 5.93
C TYR A 136 -6.85 -7.64 4.77
N ALA A 137 -7.63 -8.71 4.87
CA ALA A 137 -8.74 -8.93 3.96
C ALA A 137 -9.85 -7.91 4.23
N PRO A 138 -10.68 -7.54 3.22
CA PRO A 138 -11.81 -6.63 3.44
C PRO A 138 -12.78 -7.08 4.55
N SER A 139 -12.82 -8.38 4.86
CA SER A 139 -13.68 -9.00 5.88
C SER A 139 -13.13 -8.98 7.30
N ASP A 140 -11.81 -8.80 7.48
CA ASP A 140 -11.17 -8.90 8.81
C ASP A 140 -11.57 -7.73 9.74
N VAL A 141 -12.08 -6.66 9.13
CA VAL A 141 -12.60 -5.43 9.73
C VAL A 141 -13.72 -5.65 10.75
N ALA A 142 -14.58 -6.66 10.55
CA ALA A 142 -15.75 -6.85 11.40
C ALA A 142 -15.41 -7.40 12.80
N ARG A 143 -14.17 -7.87 13.04
CA ARG A 143 -13.82 -8.61 14.27
C ARG A 143 -13.09 -7.81 15.34
N GLU A 144 -12.44 -6.69 15.03
CA GLU A 144 -11.67 -5.91 16.02
C GLU A 144 -12.45 -4.76 16.69
N ALA A 145 -13.72 -4.55 16.34
CA ALA A 145 -14.60 -3.59 17.01
C ALA A 145 -15.33 -4.17 18.26
N GLN A 146 -14.80 -5.24 18.86
CA GLN A 146 -15.32 -5.86 20.11
C GLN A 146 -14.24 -5.98 21.18
#